data_AF-A0A7C8ACR1-F1
#
_entry.id   AF-A0A7C8ACR1-F1
#
_cell.length_a   1.000
_cell.length_b   1.000
_cell.length_c   1.000
_cell.angle_alpha   90.00
_cell.angle_beta   90.00
_cell.angle_gamma   90.00
#
_symmetry.space_group_name_H-M   'P 1'
#
loop_
_entity.id
_entity.type
_entity.pdbx_description
1 polymer ?
#
loop_
_entity_poly.entity_id
_entity_poly.type
_entity_poly.pdbx_seq_one_letter_code
_entity_poly.pdbx_strand_id
1 'polypeptide(L)'
;MLIKNKRPEAFSLLEIVVALGVLAAICSAVLVVMNRCIAATIDNRTKMEAFEIVREKMEKILGADSVTLTADMGVSDTNPDIEWQTVVETFNEPAGEEMWLQAVCSATYTDSNGEKQTIELTHWLTELSERDKKLIQKQRERELEYLEQFGPEDFGLEETDQIPQPDTFWDDSGGPEPAVEIDPCRL
;
A
#
# COMPACT_ATOMS: atom_id res chain seq x y z
N MET A 1 29.15 -20.33 80.39
CA MET A 1 29.03 -19.64 79.08
C MET A 1 28.17 -20.54 78.19
N LEU A 2 26.85 -20.26 78.12
CA LEU A 2 25.90 -21.11 77.37
C LEU A 2 25.74 -20.53 75.97
N ILE A 3 26.28 -21.22 74.97
CA ILE A 3 26.09 -20.89 73.56
C ILE A 3 24.64 -21.25 73.21
N LYS A 4 23.79 -20.23 73.12
CA LYS A 4 22.38 -20.36 72.76
C LYS A 4 22.32 -20.67 71.27
N ASN A 5 22.17 -21.96 70.94
CA ASN A 5 22.04 -22.42 69.57
C ASN A 5 20.67 -21.96 69.01
N LYS A 6 20.64 -20.89 68.23
CA LYS A 6 19.43 -20.47 67.49
C LYS A 6 19.23 -21.46 66.35
N ARG A 7 18.17 -22.28 66.43
CA ARG A 7 17.75 -23.10 65.28
C ARG A 7 17.27 -22.14 64.19
N PRO A 8 17.61 -22.34 62.91
CA PRO A 8 17.06 -21.52 61.84
C PRO A 8 15.55 -21.73 61.80
N GLU A 9 14.78 -20.64 61.90
CA GLU A 9 13.35 -20.68 61.68
C GLU A 9 13.13 -20.97 60.19
N ALA A 10 12.44 -22.07 59.89
CA ALA A 10 12.06 -22.42 58.53
C ALA A 10 10.86 -21.58 58.10
N PHE A 11 10.83 -21.17 56.83
CA PHE A 11 9.73 -20.38 56.26
C PHE A 11 8.40 -21.12 56.36
N SER A 12 7.34 -20.39 56.71
CA SER A 12 5.98 -20.92 56.73
C SER A 12 5.49 -21.17 55.29
N LEU A 13 4.71 -22.23 55.09
CA LEU A 13 4.08 -22.53 53.80
C LEU A 13 3.26 -21.34 53.26
N LEU A 14 2.61 -20.59 54.16
CA LEU A 14 1.86 -19.39 53.81
C LEU A 14 2.78 -18.30 53.19
N GLU A 15 3.96 -18.09 53.75
CA GLU A 15 4.91 -17.07 53.31
C GLU A 15 5.45 -17.38 51.92
N ILE A 16 5.73 -18.67 51.65
CA ILE A 16 6.16 -19.13 50.32
C ILE A 16 5.06 -18.89 49.28
N VAL A 17 3.79 -19.19 49.61
CA VAL A 17 2.67 -18.95 48.70
C VAL A 17 2.51 -17.45 48.40
N VAL A 18 2.65 -16.58 49.41
CA VAL A 18 2.61 -15.12 49.21
C VAL A 18 3.76 -14.65 48.33
N ALA A 19 4.98 -15.13 48.58
CA ALA A 19 6.15 -14.79 47.77
C ALA A 19 5.99 -15.24 46.30
N LEU A 20 5.45 -16.44 46.08
CA LEU A 20 5.13 -16.93 44.74
C LEU A 20 4.03 -16.10 44.06
N GLY A 21 3.02 -15.66 44.80
CA GLY A 21 1.98 -14.77 44.27
C GLY A 21 2.53 -13.42 43.80
N VAL A 22 3.40 -12.80 44.61
CA VAL A 22 4.08 -11.55 44.23
C VAL A 22 4.98 -11.76 43.02
N LEU A 23 5.74 -12.85 42.98
CA LEU A 23 6.60 -13.19 41.85
C LEU A 23 5.78 -13.41 40.58
N ALA A 24 4.67 -14.15 40.65
CA ALA A 24 3.78 -14.37 39.52
C ALA A 24 3.18 -13.06 38.99
N ALA A 25 2.79 -12.14 39.88
CA ALA A 25 2.29 -10.82 39.49
C ALA A 25 3.36 -9.99 38.76
N ILE A 26 4.59 -9.98 39.27
CA ILE A 26 5.73 -9.28 38.64
C ILE A 26 6.06 -9.90 37.27
N CYS A 27 6.17 -11.23 37.20
CA CYS A 27 6.42 -11.93 35.94
C CYS A 27 5.34 -11.64 34.90
N SER A 28 4.07 -11.62 35.30
CA SER A 28 2.95 -11.28 34.40
C SER A 28 3.08 -9.85 33.88
N ALA A 29 3.42 -8.89 34.74
CA ALA A 29 3.62 -7.50 34.31
C ALA A 29 4.77 -7.36 33.29
N VAL A 30 5.90 -8.06 33.51
CA VAL A 30 7.05 -8.03 32.59
C VAL A 30 6.69 -8.64 31.23
N LEU A 31 5.98 -9.77 31.21
CA LEU A 31 5.56 -10.41 29.96
C LEU A 31 4.68 -9.50 29.09
N VAL A 32 3.78 -8.73 29.71
CA VAL A 32 2.94 -7.75 29.00
C VAL A 32 3.80 -6.65 28.37
N VAL A 33 4.81 -6.14 29.10
CA VAL A 33 5.73 -5.13 28.56
C VAL A 33 6.55 -5.70 27.41
N MET A 34 7.08 -6.92 27.53
CA MET A 34 7.83 -7.57 26.45
C MET A 34 6.99 -7.75 25.19
N ASN A 35 5.73 -8.17 25.34
CA ASN A 35 4.84 -8.33 24.20
C ASN A 35 4.62 -6.99 23.45
N ARG A 36 4.42 -5.90 24.20
CA ARG A 36 4.33 -4.55 23.63
C ARG A 36 5.61 -4.10 22.95
N CYS A 37 6.77 -4.41 23.52
CA CYS A 37 8.06 -4.08 22.90
C CYS A 37 8.28 -4.85 21.59
N ILE A 38 7.90 -6.13 21.54
CA ILE A 38 8.03 -6.95 20.32
C ILE A 38 7.13 -6.37 19.22
N ALA A 39 5.86 -6.10 19.52
CA ALA A 39 4.92 -5.50 18.58
C ALA A 39 5.46 -4.16 18.02
N ALA A 40 5.87 -3.25 18.90
CA ALA A 40 6.44 -1.96 18.50
C ALA A 40 7.74 -2.09 17.68
N THR A 41 8.53 -3.14 17.91
CA THR A 41 9.75 -3.40 17.13
C THR A 41 9.42 -3.87 15.72
N ILE A 42 8.42 -4.75 15.58
CA ILE A 42 7.93 -5.20 14.27
C ILE A 42 7.37 -4.01 13.49
N ASP A 43 6.52 -3.20 14.13
CA ASP A 43 5.92 -2.02 13.49
C ASP A 43 6.99 -1.05 12.99
N ASN A 44 8.01 -0.76 13.81
CA ASN A 44 9.09 0.13 13.42
C ASN A 44 9.92 -0.42 12.24
N ARG A 45 10.09 -1.75 12.17
CA ARG A 45 10.81 -2.37 11.07
C ARG A 45 10.03 -2.25 9.77
N THR A 46 8.76 -2.65 9.76
CA THR A 46 7.91 -2.56 8.57
C THR A 46 7.75 -1.11 8.11
N LYS A 47 7.61 -0.18 9.06
CA LYS A 47 7.58 1.25 8.79
C LYS A 47 8.87 1.76 8.15
N MET A 48 10.04 1.30 8.61
CA MET A 48 11.32 1.67 8.02
C MET A 48 11.45 1.14 6.60
N GLU A 49 11.07 -0.11 6.36
CA GLU A 49 11.07 -0.71 5.01
C GLU A 49 10.15 0.07 4.05
N ALA A 50 8.93 0.41 4.49
CA ALA A 50 8.00 1.24 3.72
C ALA A 50 8.58 2.64 3.43
N PHE A 51 9.24 3.26 4.41
CA PHE A 51 9.89 4.56 4.23
C PHE A 51 11.07 4.49 3.25
N GLU A 52 11.89 3.44 3.31
CA GLU A 52 13.00 3.23 2.39
C GLU A 52 12.50 3.10 0.95
N ILE A 53 11.41 2.37 0.71
CA ILE A 53 10.79 2.27 -0.61
C ILE A 53 10.33 3.63 -1.10
N VAL A 54 9.58 4.38 -0.28
CA VAL A 54 9.10 5.73 -0.64
C VAL A 54 10.26 6.65 -0.95
N ARG A 55 11.33 6.60 -0.15
CA ARG A 55 12.55 7.38 -0.36
C ARG A 55 13.24 7.02 -1.66
N GLU A 56 13.40 5.73 -1.96
CA GLU A 56 14.04 5.26 -3.20
C GLU A 56 13.26 5.74 -4.44
N LYS A 57 11.92 5.64 -4.40
CA LYS A 57 11.07 6.15 -5.49
C LYS A 57 11.19 7.66 -5.64
N MET A 58 11.20 8.39 -4.54
CA MET A 58 11.40 9.83 -4.55
C MET A 58 12.79 10.20 -5.10
N GLU A 59 13.85 9.50 -4.69
CA GLU A 59 15.20 9.71 -5.21
C GLU A 59 15.28 9.46 -6.71
N LYS A 60 14.56 8.45 -7.22
CA LYS A 60 14.48 8.18 -8.66
C LYS A 60 13.80 9.33 -9.42
N ILE A 61 12.76 9.94 -8.87
CA ILE A 61 12.10 11.11 -9.49
C ILE A 61 13.02 12.32 -9.46
N LEU A 62 13.66 12.58 -8.32
CA LEU A 62 14.53 13.74 -8.14
C LEU A 62 15.84 13.63 -8.92
N GLY A 63 16.31 12.41 -9.17
CA GLY A 63 17.50 12.13 -9.99
C GLY A 63 17.21 12.06 -11.49
N ALA A 64 15.96 12.12 -11.93
CA ALA A 64 15.61 12.09 -13.34
C ALA A 64 15.91 13.44 -14.02
N ASP A 65 16.48 13.40 -15.23
CA ASP A 65 16.81 14.61 -16.00
C ASP A 65 15.56 15.42 -16.40
N SER A 66 14.40 14.77 -16.48
CA SER A 66 13.11 15.40 -16.77
C SER A 66 11.99 14.62 -16.09
N VAL A 67 11.01 15.34 -15.52
CA VAL A 67 9.86 14.72 -14.86
C VAL A 67 8.59 14.98 -15.68
N THR A 68 7.84 13.92 -15.98
CA THR A 68 6.53 13.99 -16.63
C THR A 68 5.43 13.62 -15.65
N LEU A 69 4.22 14.13 -15.89
CA LEU A 69 3.02 13.70 -15.16
C LEU A 69 2.85 12.19 -15.33
N THR A 70 2.98 11.48 -14.22
CA THR A 70 3.03 10.01 -14.20
C THR A 70 2.41 9.51 -12.92
N ALA A 71 1.68 8.40 -13.02
CA ALA A 71 1.21 7.63 -11.89
C ALA A 71 1.76 6.22 -12.05
N ASP A 72 2.65 5.82 -11.15
CA ASP A 72 3.24 4.49 -11.09
C ASP A 72 2.80 3.81 -9.80
N MET A 73 2.61 2.50 -9.85
CA MET A 73 2.18 1.71 -8.70
C MET A 73 2.77 0.31 -8.78
N GLY A 74 3.03 -0.26 -7.62
CA GLY A 74 3.55 -1.60 -7.54
C GLY A 74 3.59 -2.14 -6.13
N VAL A 75 4.18 -3.32 -6.02
CA VAL A 75 4.40 -4.02 -4.75
C VAL A 75 5.90 -4.03 -4.50
N SER A 76 6.31 -4.06 -3.23
CA SER A 76 7.72 -4.21 -2.89
C SER A 76 8.22 -5.62 -3.19
N ASP A 77 9.38 -5.71 -3.84
CA ASP A 77 10.04 -6.99 -4.13
C ASP A 77 10.54 -7.69 -2.85
N THR A 78 10.86 -6.91 -1.82
CA THR A 78 11.39 -7.41 -0.54
C THR A 78 10.26 -7.81 0.42
N ASN A 79 9.11 -7.14 0.33
CA ASN A 79 7.97 -7.38 1.20
C ASN A 79 6.64 -7.25 0.41
N PRO A 80 6.00 -8.37 0.05
CA PRO A 80 4.79 -8.33 -0.77
C PRO A 80 3.58 -7.71 -0.06
N ASP A 81 3.64 -7.54 1.26
CA ASP A 81 2.59 -6.88 2.05
C ASP A 81 2.70 -5.34 1.99
N ILE A 82 3.73 -4.81 1.33
CA ILE A 82 3.92 -3.36 1.13
C ILE A 82 3.60 -3.00 -0.32
N GLU A 83 2.55 -2.22 -0.49
CA GLU A 83 2.16 -1.61 -1.77
C GLU A 83 2.69 -0.18 -1.83
N TRP A 84 3.18 0.25 -2.98
CA TRP A 84 3.67 1.61 -3.19
C TRP A 84 3.02 2.26 -4.40
N GLN A 85 2.88 3.58 -4.33
CA GLN A 85 2.36 4.41 -5.39
C GLN A 85 3.20 5.68 -5.51
N THR A 86 3.42 6.14 -6.72
CA THR A 86 4.16 7.35 -7.03
C THR A 86 3.33 8.16 -8.00
N VAL A 87 2.95 9.37 -7.61
CA VAL A 87 2.14 10.28 -8.41
C VAL A 87 2.88 11.59 -8.58
N VAL A 88 3.13 11.97 -9.83
CA VAL A 88 3.58 13.31 -10.19
C VAL A 88 2.39 14.05 -10.75
N GLU A 89 1.97 15.10 -10.05
CA GLU A 89 0.80 15.89 -10.39
C GLU A 89 1.09 17.39 -10.41
N THR A 90 0.23 18.13 -11.10
CA THR A 90 0.22 19.59 -11.03
C THR A 90 -0.59 20.06 -9.83
N PHE A 91 0.01 20.91 -9.01
CA PHE A 91 -0.61 21.55 -7.86
C PHE A 91 -0.70 23.06 -8.08
N ASN A 92 -1.85 23.64 -7.76
CA ASN A 92 -2.05 25.09 -7.77
C ASN A 92 -1.88 25.61 -6.34
N GLU A 93 -0.98 26.55 -6.13
CA GLU A 93 -0.81 27.15 -4.81
C GLU A 93 -2.09 27.90 -4.40
N PRO A 94 -2.63 27.70 -3.18
CA PRO A 94 -3.86 28.39 -2.77
C PRO A 94 -3.74 29.92 -2.70
N ALA A 95 -2.52 30.44 -2.57
CA ALA A 95 -2.22 31.86 -2.42
C ALA A 95 -1.58 32.52 -3.65
N GLY A 96 -1.21 31.73 -4.68
CA GLY A 96 -0.52 32.20 -5.88
C GLY A 96 -1.26 31.79 -7.16
N GLU A 97 -0.97 32.49 -8.28
CA GLU A 97 -1.44 32.09 -9.62
C GLU A 97 -0.48 31.10 -10.31
N GLU A 98 0.56 30.66 -9.59
CA GLU A 98 1.61 29.80 -10.13
C GLU A 98 1.22 28.32 -9.97
N MET A 99 1.32 27.58 -11.09
CA MET A 99 1.18 26.12 -11.10
C MET A 99 2.53 25.47 -10.87
N TRP A 100 2.57 24.52 -9.95
CA TRP A 100 3.76 23.77 -9.57
C TRP A 100 3.61 22.30 -9.90
N LEU A 101 4.73 21.63 -10.15
CA LEU A 101 4.78 20.18 -10.22
C LEU A 101 5.15 19.63 -8.84
N GLN A 102 4.33 18.72 -8.31
CA GLN A 102 4.64 18.00 -7.07
C GLN A 102 4.76 16.50 -7.33
N ALA A 103 5.69 15.86 -6.64
CA ALA A 103 5.76 14.42 -6.54
C ALA A 103 5.25 13.97 -5.18
N VAL A 104 4.34 13.00 -5.19
CA VAL A 104 3.81 12.33 -4.01
C VAL A 104 4.17 10.85 -4.13
N CYS A 105 5.02 10.36 -3.25
CA CYS A 105 5.33 8.94 -3.14
C CYS A 105 4.67 8.41 -1.88
N SER A 106 3.82 7.40 -2.00
CA SER A 106 3.14 6.74 -0.89
C SER A 106 3.49 5.25 -0.82
N ALA A 107 3.55 4.71 0.39
CA ALA A 107 3.60 3.28 0.62
C ALA A 107 2.65 2.88 1.74
N THR A 108 1.90 1.82 1.51
CA THR A 108 0.92 1.26 2.43
C THR A 108 1.44 -0.08 2.94
N TYR A 109 1.38 -0.27 4.26
CA TYR A 109 1.81 -1.50 4.93
C TYR A 109 0.82 -1.87 6.04
N THR A 110 0.84 -3.13 6.47
CA THR A 110 0.04 -3.61 7.60
C THR A 110 0.87 -3.65 8.87
N ASP A 111 0.33 -3.12 9.97
CA ASP A 111 0.98 -3.12 11.29
C ASP A 111 0.73 -4.42 12.08
N SER A 112 1.34 -4.53 13.27
CA SER A 112 1.18 -5.68 14.17
C SER A 112 -0.23 -5.86 14.73
N ASN A 113 -1.11 -4.86 14.62
CA ASN A 113 -2.52 -4.94 14.96
C ASN A 113 -3.40 -5.33 13.76
N GLY A 114 -2.82 -5.45 12.56
CA GLY A 114 -3.54 -5.74 11.33
C GLY A 114 -4.14 -4.49 10.66
N GLU A 115 -3.80 -3.29 11.12
CA GLU A 115 -4.28 -2.04 10.53
C GLU A 115 -3.41 -1.62 9.35
N LYS A 116 -4.03 -1.10 8.29
CA LYS A 116 -3.31 -0.53 7.14
C LYS A 116 -2.85 0.88 7.49
N GLN A 117 -1.55 1.12 7.40
CA GLN A 117 -0.91 2.40 7.60
C GLN A 117 -0.28 2.86 6.28
N THR A 118 -0.36 4.15 5.99
CA THR A 118 0.20 4.75 4.77
C THR A 118 1.22 5.83 5.14
N ILE A 119 2.41 5.75 4.55
CA ILE A 119 3.45 6.78 4.64
C ILE A 119 3.45 7.52 3.32
N GLU A 120 3.38 8.84 3.38
CA GLU A 120 3.43 9.71 2.21
C GLU A 120 4.61 10.68 2.32
N LEU A 121 5.34 10.81 1.23
CA LEU A 121 6.39 11.80 1.07
C LEU A 121 6.04 12.69 -0.11
N THR A 122 5.87 13.98 0.18
CA THR A 122 5.56 15.01 -0.82
C THR A 122 6.77 15.89 -1.04
N HIS A 123 7.11 16.14 -2.31
CA HIS A 123 8.17 17.06 -2.68
C HIS A 123 7.75 17.99 -3.83
N TRP A 124 8.14 19.25 -3.73
CA TRP A 124 7.88 20.26 -4.77
C TRP A 124 9.06 20.26 -5.74
N LEU A 125 8.79 20.04 -7.03
CA LEU A 125 9.83 19.87 -8.02
C LEU A 125 10.21 21.21 -8.66
N THR A 126 9.32 21.76 -9.49
CA THR A 126 9.57 23.00 -10.21
C THR A 126 8.27 23.75 -10.44
N GLU A 127 8.38 25.06 -10.69
CA GLU A 127 7.32 25.82 -11.32
C GLU A 127 7.10 25.30 -12.76
N LEU A 128 5.84 25.27 -13.22
CA LEU A 128 5.55 24.93 -14.61
C LEU A 128 5.92 26.07 -15.56
N SER A 129 6.48 25.73 -16.73
CA SER A 129 6.69 26.73 -17.79
C SER A 129 5.36 27.23 -18.36
N GLU A 130 5.30 28.49 -18.84
CA GLU A 130 4.07 29.03 -19.45
C GLU A 130 3.56 28.22 -20.65
N ARG A 131 4.46 27.51 -21.35
CA ARG A 131 4.08 26.64 -22.47
C ARG A 131 3.32 25.40 -21.97
N ASP A 132 3.80 24.81 -20.88
CA ASP A 132 3.21 23.63 -20.28
C ASP A 132 1.89 23.98 -19.59
N LYS A 133 1.82 25.14 -18.90
CA LYS A 133 0.58 25.71 -18.34
C LYS A 133 -0.52 25.79 -19.41
N LYS A 134 -0.19 26.34 -20.59
CA LYS A 134 -1.14 26.47 -21.71
C LYS A 134 -1.57 25.13 -22.30
N LEU A 135 -0.68 24.14 -22.36
CA LEU A 135 -1.01 22.81 -22.86
C LEU A 135 -1.97 22.09 -21.92
N ILE A 136 -1.69 22.11 -20.62
CA ILE A 136 -2.55 21.48 -19.60
C ILE A 136 -3.92 22.17 -19.54
N GLN A 137 -3.96 23.50 -19.60
CA GLN A 137 -5.22 24.22 -19.60
C GLN A 137 -6.06 23.90 -20.84
N LYS A 138 -5.46 23.88 -22.04
CA LYS A 138 -6.16 23.47 -23.27
C LYS A 138 -6.67 22.04 -23.23
N GLN A 139 -5.92 21.14 -22.60
CA GLN A 139 -6.36 19.76 -22.43
C GLN A 139 -7.57 19.68 -21.48
N ARG A 140 -7.51 20.38 -20.34
CA ARG A 140 -8.61 20.46 -19.37
C ARG A 140 -9.87 21.11 -19.96
N GLU A 141 -9.71 22.19 -20.72
CA GLU A 141 -10.82 22.84 -21.44
C GLU A 141 -11.49 21.88 -22.41
N ARG A 142 -10.70 21.11 -23.18
CA ARG A 142 -11.24 20.10 -24.08
C ARG A 142 -11.98 18.98 -23.33
N GLU A 143 -11.43 18.51 -22.21
CA GLU A 143 -12.08 17.49 -21.37
C GLU A 143 -13.40 18.01 -20.78
N LEU A 144 -13.44 19.28 -20.34
CA LEU A 144 -14.66 19.96 -19.90
C LEU A 144 -15.68 20.08 -21.03
N GLU A 145 -15.28 20.48 -22.24
CA GLU A 145 -16.17 20.53 -23.41
C GLU A 145 -16.75 19.15 -23.74
N TYR A 146 -15.96 18.09 -23.65
CA TYR A 146 -16.46 16.71 -23.79
C TYR A 146 -17.45 16.34 -22.68
N LEU A 147 -17.17 16.73 -21.43
CA LEU A 147 -18.07 16.53 -20.29
C LEU A 147 -19.34 17.39 -20.36
N GLU A 148 -19.32 18.56 -21.00
CA GLU A 148 -20.53 19.35 -21.23
C GLU A 148 -21.35 18.80 -22.39
N GLN A 149 -20.68 18.26 -23.41
CA GLN A 149 -21.34 17.69 -24.60
C GLN A 149 -21.88 16.26 -24.37
N PHE A 150 -21.23 15.49 -23.50
CA PHE A 150 -21.55 14.06 -23.26
C PHE A 150 -21.61 13.68 -21.77
N GLY A 151 -21.43 14.62 -20.85
CA GLY A 151 -21.70 14.38 -19.43
C GLY A 151 -23.17 14.07 -19.22
N PRO A 152 -23.52 13.48 -18.08
CA PRO A 152 -24.81 12.85 -17.91
C PRO A 152 -25.92 13.91 -17.99
N GLU A 153 -26.57 14.02 -19.16
CA GLU A 153 -28.01 14.15 -19.17
C GLU A 153 -28.51 12.96 -18.38
N ASP A 154 -28.93 13.23 -17.15
CA ASP A 154 -29.74 12.41 -16.25
C ASP A 154 -30.29 11.15 -16.95
N PHE A 155 -29.45 10.11 -17.06
CA PHE A 155 -29.93 8.80 -17.41
C PHE A 155 -30.63 8.34 -16.14
N GLY A 156 -31.93 8.67 -16.07
CA GLY A 156 -32.87 8.04 -15.18
C GLY A 156 -32.81 6.55 -15.43
N LEU A 157 -31.89 5.88 -14.74
CA LEU A 157 -31.84 4.44 -14.67
C LEU A 157 -33.02 4.04 -13.79
N GLU A 158 -34.19 3.89 -14.42
CA GLU A 158 -35.11 2.85 -13.99
C GLU A 158 -34.31 1.55 -13.98
N GLU A 159 -34.07 1.09 -12.75
CA GLU A 159 -33.49 -0.19 -12.37
C GLU A 159 -34.16 -1.29 -13.19
N THR A 160 -33.50 -1.76 -14.24
CA THR A 160 -33.85 -3.01 -14.90
C THR A 160 -32.73 -4.00 -14.65
N ASP A 161 -32.85 -4.66 -13.50
CA ASP A 161 -32.21 -5.93 -13.21
C ASP A 161 -32.53 -6.92 -14.33
N GLN A 162 -31.58 -7.16 -15.24
CA GLN A 162 -31.38 -8.45 -15.91
C GLN A 162 -30.12 -8.41 -16.79
N ILE A 163 -29.02 -8.95 -16.26
CA ILE A 163 -27.89 -9.42 -17.04
C ILE A 163 -28.32 -10.76 -17.68
N PRO A 164 -28.36 -10.92 -19.03
CA PRO A 164 -28.64 -12.20 -19.65
C PRO A 164 -27.45 -13.15 -19.48
N GLN A 165 -27.69 -14.35 -18.95
CA GLN A 165 -26.66 -15.40 -18.88
C GLN A 165 -26.30 -15.92 -20.28
N PRO A 166 -25.02 -16.26 -20.54
CA PRO A 166 -24.60 -16.85 -21.80
C PRO A 166 -25.03 -18.32 -21.85
N ASP A 167 -25.95 -18.63 -22.76
CA ASP A 167 -26.37 -19.99 -23.06
C ASP A 167 -25.35 -20.73 -23.93
N THR A 168 -25.00 -21.91 -23.47
CA THR A 168 -24.19 -22.92 -24.15
C THR A 168 -24.90 -23.41 -25.41
N PHE A 169 -24.40 -23.05 -26.60
CA PHE A 169 -24.93 -23.55 -27.87
C PHE A 169 -23.83 -23.62 -28.94
N TRP A 170 -23.03 -24.69 -28.94
CA TRP A 170 -22.33 -25.17 -30.13
C TRP A 170 -22.19 -26.69 -30.04
N ASP A 171 -23.22 -27.39 -30.48
CA ASP A 171 -23.13 -28.78 -30.94
C ASP A 171 -23.83 -28.83 -32.30
N ASP A 172 -23.07 -28.86 -33.39
CA ASP A 172 -23.49 -29.56 -34.58
C ASP A 172 -22.34 -29.89 -35.53
N SER A 173 -22.45 -31.11 -36.07
CA SER A 173 -22.03 -31.59 -37.39
C SER A 173 -20.56 -31.95 -37.65
N GLY A 174 -20.32 -33.27 -37.60
CA GLY A 174 -19.21 -33.94 -38.27
C GLY A 174 -19.43 -34.13 -39.78
N GLY A 175 -18.33 -34.15 -40.53
CA GLY A 175 -18.22 -34.51 -41.95
C GLY A 175 -16.79 -34.24 -42.47
N PRO A 176 -16.21 -35.09 -43.36
CA PRO A 176 -14.79 -35.43 -43.30
C PRO A 176 -13.84 -34.48 -44.05
N GLU A 177 -12.63 -34.33 -43.49
CA GLU A 177 -11.48 -33.65 -44.10
C GLU A 177 -11.02 -34.33 -45.41
N PRO A 178 -10.65 -33.57 -46.46
CA PRO A 178 -9.78 -34.09 -47.50
C PRO A 178 -8.31 -33.91 -47.09
N ALA A 179 -7.58 -35.03 -47.15
CA ALA A 179 -6.14 -35.09 -46.96
C ALA A 179 -5.39 -34.20 -47.97
N VAL A 180 -4.51 -33.34 -47.48
CA VAL A 180 -3.52 -32.62 -48.30
C VAL A 180 -2.20 -33.37 -48.18
N GLU A 181 -1.85 -34.06 -49.26
CA GLU A 181 -0.58 -34.76 -49.46
C GLU A 181 0.53 -33.73 -49.69
N ILE A 182 1.50 -33.65 -48.78
CA ILE A 182 2.64 -32.73 -48.89
C ILE A 182 3.79 -33.49 -49.57
N ASP A 183 4.08 -33.11 -50.81
CA ASP A 183 5.14 -33.68 -51.65
C ASP A 183 6.51 -33.07 -51.25
N PRO A 184 7.49 -33.85 -50.74
CA PRO A 184 8.71 -33.31 -50.16
C PRO A 184 9.82 -33.26 -51.21
N CYS A 185 9.62 -32.54 -52.32
CA CYS A 185 10.69 -32.30 -53.30
C CYS A 185 10.34 -31.14 -54.24
N ARG A 186 10.54 -29.89 -53.79
CA ARG A 186 10.80 -28.79 -54.72
C ARG A 186 11.68 -27.70 -54.09
N LEU A 187 12.95 -27.74 -54.52
CA LEU A 187 13.86 -26.61 -54.65
C LEU A 187 13.23 -25.48 -55.48
#